data_AF-A0A2Z6ZQT4-F1
#
_entry.id   AF-A0A2Z6ZQT4-F1
#
_cell.length_a   1.000
_cell.length_b   1.000
_cell.length_c   1.000
_cell.angle_alpha   90.00
_cell.angle_beta   90.00
_cell.angle_gamma   90.00
#
_symmetry.space_group_name_H-M   'P 1'
#
loop_
_entity.id
_entity.type
_entity.pdbx_description
1 polymer ?
#
loop_
_entity_poly.entity_id
_entity_poly.type
_entity_poly.pdbx_seq_one_letter_code
_entity_poly.pdbx_strand_id
1 'polypeptide(L)'
;AEGEAESKYLSGLGIARQRQAIVDGLRDSVLAFSESVPGTTAKDVMDMVLVTQYFDTMKEIGASSKSSAVFVPHGPGAVRDIETQIRDGLLC
;
A
#
# COMPACT_ATOMS: atom_id res chain seq x y z
N ALA A 1 23.43 26.85 10.47
CA ALA A 1 21.97 27.02 10.31
C ALA A 1 21.56 26.90 8.83
N GLU A 2 22.21 27.60 7.90
CA GLU A 2 21.87 27.54 6.46
C GLU A 2 22.05 26.14 5.83
N GLY A 3 23.13 25.43 6.13
CA GLY A 3 23.37 24.09 5.56
C GLY A 3 22.35 23.02 5.96
N GLU A 4 21.75 23.12 7.15
CA GLU A 4 20.66 22.22 7.55
C GLU A 4 19.35 22.54 6.83
N ALA A 5 19.08 23.82 6.55
CA ALA A 5 17.93 24.25 5.79
C ALA A 5 18.03 23.82 4.32
N GLU A 6 19.23 23.98 3.72
CA GLU A 6 19.51 23.56 2.35
C GLU A 6 19.45 22.03 2.20
N SER A 7 20.01 21.27 3.13
CA SER A 7 19.94 19.81 3.14
C SER A 7 18.49 19.29 3.21
N LYS A 8 17.67 19.87 4.10
CA LYS A 8 16.24 19.54 4.19
C LYS A 8 15.48 19.90 2.91
N TYR A 9 15.81 21.03 2.28
CA TYR A 9 15.19 21.41 1.02
C TYR A 9 15.55 20.44 -0.11
N LEU A 10 16.84 20.12 -0.28
CA LEU A 10 17.29 19.16 -1.29
C LEU A 10 16.69 17.75 -1.06
N SER A 11 16.58 17.32 0.20
CA SER A 11 15.89 16.07 0.56
C SER A 11 14.42 16.10 0.17
N GLY A 12 13.71 17.19 0.48
CA GLY A 12 12.30 17.37 0.09
C GLY A 12 12.11 17.39 -1.43
N LEU A 13 13.01 18.04 -2.16
CA LEU A 13 13.02 18.07 -3.62
C LEU A 13 13.28 16.68 -4.22
N GLY A 14 14.18 15.90 -3.62
CA GLY A 14 14.45 14.51 -4.00
C GLY A 14 13.21 13.63 -3.83
N ILE A 15 12.53 13.71 -2.68
CA ILE A 15 11.29 12.97 -2.42
C ILE A 15 10.20 13.37 -3.41
N ALA A 16 10.04 14.66 -3.71
CA ALA A 16 9.06 15.13 -4.68
C ALA A 16 9.33 14.57 -6.09
N ARG A 17 10.58 14.61 -6.54
CA ARG A 17 10.99 14.04 -7.84
C ARG A 17 10.81 12.53 -7.89
N GLN A 18 11.13 11.82 -6.82
CA GLN A 18 10.89 10.38 -6.73
C GLN A 18 9.40 10.06 -6.83
N ARG A 19 8.54 10.79 -6.10
CA ARG A 19 7.09 10.63 -6.18
C ARG A 19 6.57 10.90 -7.59
N GLN A 20 7.07 11.93 -8.26
CA GLN A 20 6.70 12.22 -9.65
C GLN A 20 7.07 11.07 -10.58
N ALA A 21 8.31 10.56 -10.50
CA ALA A 21 8.76 9.45 -11.33
C ALA A 21 7.94 8.16 -11.10
N ILE A 22 7.53 7.89 -9.85
CA ILE A 22 6.65 6.76 -9.52
C ILE A 22 5.28 6.93 -10.19
N VAL A 23 4.67 8.12 -10.10
CA VAL A 23 3.36 8.41 -10.70
C VAL A 23 3.42 8.30 -12.23
N ASP A 24 4.47 8.86 -12.84
CA ASP A 24 4.66 8.81 -14.29
C ASP A 24 4.85 7.37 -14.77
N GLY A 25 5.69 6.59 -14.09
CA GLY A 25 5.90 5.17 -14.42
C GLY A 25 4.64 4.32 -14.25
N LEU A 26 3.82 4.59 -13.22
CA LEU A 26 2.54 3.90 -13.02
C LEU A 26 1.55 4.24 -14.14
N ARG A 27 1.47 5.52 -14.53
CA ARG A 27 0.62 5.96 -15.63
C ARG A 27 0.98 5.26 -16.94
N ASP A 28 2.26 5.24 -17.27
CA ASP A 28 2.75 4.59 -18.50
C ASP A 28 2.48 3.08 -18.47
N SER A 29 2.64 2.43 -17.31
CA SER A 29 2.34 1.01 -17.12
C SER A 29 0.86 0.70 -17.33
N VAL A 30 -0.03 1.54 -16.80
CA VAL A 30 -1.49 1.37 -16.95
C VAL A 30 -1.92 1.57 -18.40
N LEU A 31 -1.39 2.59 -19.08
CA LEU A 31 -1.67 2.83 -20.50
C LEU A 31 -1.21 1.66 -21.37
N ALA A 32 0.04 1.21 -21.20
CA ALA A 32 0.59 0.07 -21.95
C ALA A 32 -0.21 -1.23 -21.72
N PHE A 33 -0.68 -1.48 -20.50
CA PHE A 33 -1.48 -2.66 -20.18
C PHE A 33 -2.88 -2.59 -20.79
N SER A 34 -3.51 -1.42 -20.74
CA SER A 34 -4.83 -1.19 -21.34
C SER A 34 -4.81 -1.30 -22.86
N GLU A 35 -3.70 -0.94 -23.52
CA GLU A 35 -3.53 -1.07 -24.97
C GLU A 35 -3.20 -2.50 -25.41
N SER A 36 -2.42 -3.23 -24.60
CA SER A 36 -1.97 -4.59 -24.94
C SER A 36 -3.02 -5.67 -24.70
N VAL A 37 -4.02 -5.41 -23.85
CA VAL A 37 -5.08 -6.36 -23.52
C VAL A 37 -6.44 -5.83 -24.03
N PRO A 38 -7.00 -6.41 -25.11
CA PRO A 38 -8.28 -5.97 -25.65
C PRO A 38 -9.41 -6.17 -24.64
N GLY A 39 -10.17 -5.10 -24.37
CA GLY A 39 -11.36 -5.15 -23.51
C GLY A 39 -11.10 -4.83 -22.04
N THR A 40 -9.85 -4.62 -21.62
CA THR A 40 -9.55 -4.07 -20.28
C THR A 40 -9.53 -2.55 -20.31
N THR A 41 -10.06 -1.95 -19.24
CA THR A 41 -10.00 -0.51 -19.00
C THR A 41 -8.87 -0.16 -18.03
N ALA A 42 -8.44 1.11 -18.03
CA ALA A 42 -7.50 1.60 -17.02
C ALA A 42 -7.99 1.37 -15.58
N LYS A 43 -9.31 1.33 -15.35
CA LYS A 43 -9.89 1.01 -14.05
C LYS A 43 -9.59 -0.43 -13.63
N ASP A 44 -9.75 -1.39 -14.54
CA ASP A 44 -9.51 -2.82 -14.25
C ASP A 44 -8.04 -3.07 -13.89
N VAL A 45 -7.12 -2.38 -14.57
CA VAL A 45 -5.68 -2.46 -14.28
C VAL A 45 -5.36 -1.88 -12.90
N MET A 46 -5.94 -0.73 -12.56
CA MET A 46 -5.77 -0.12 -11.24
C MET A 46 -6.35 -0.97 -10.12
N ASP A 47 -7.52 -1.58 -10.33
CA ASP A 47 -8.15 -2.49 -9.38
C ASP A 47 -7.27 -3.73 -9.15
N MET A 48 -6.62 -4.28 -10.19
CA MET A 48 -5.65 -5.36 -10.05
C MET A 48 -4.41 -4.95 -9.26
N VAL A 49 -3.83 -3.77 -9.56
CA VAL A 49 -2.65 -3.23 -8.84
C VAL A 49 -2.95 -3.05 -7.35
N LEU A 50 -4.13 -2.54 -6.99
CA LEU A 50 -4.57 -2.39 -5.61
C LEU A 50 -4.62 -3.73 -4.86
N VAL A 51 -5.16 -4.77 -5.51
CA VAL A 51 -5.23 -6.12 -4.94
C VAL A 51 -3.82 -6.71 -4.77
N THR A 52 -2.94 -6.57 -5.76
CA THR A 52 -1.55 -7.04 -5.66
C THR A 52 -0.81 -6.32 -4.54
N GLN A 53 -0.92 -4.98 -4.45
CA GLN A 53 -0.31 -4.19 -3.38
C GLN A 53 -0.80 -4.63 -1.99
N TYR A 54 -2.09 -4.93 -1.86
CA TYR A 54 -2.67 -5.46 -0.62
C TYR A 54 -1.97 -6.78 -0.21
N PHE A 55 -1.86 -7.73 -1.14
CA PHE A 55 -1.18 -9.01 -0.86
C PHE A 55 0.32 -8.87 -0.59
N ASP A 56 1.02 -8.02 -1.34
CA ASP A 56 2.45 -7.76 -1.12
C ASP A 56 2.69 -7.12 0.25
N THR A 57 1.84 -6.18 0.65
CA THR A 57 1.90 -5.57 1.99
C THR A 57 1.68 -6.63 3.07
N MET A 58 0.70 -7.52 2.90
CA MET A 58 0.47 -8.63 3.84
C MET A 58 1.65 -9.59 3.90
N LYS A 59 2.26 -9.90 2.74
CA LYS A 59 3.45 -10.76 2.66
C LYS A 59 4.65 -10.12 3.35
N GLU A 60 4.88 -8.82 3.17
CA GLU A 60 5.96 -8.07 3.83
C GLU A 60 5.79 -8.05 5.35
N ILE A 61 4.56 -7.80 5.81
CA ILE A 61 4.20 -7.86 7.23
C ILE A 61 4.46 -9.26 7.80
N GLY A 62 4.05 -10.32 7.11
CA GLY A 62 4.24 -11.71 7.54
C GLY A 62 5.70 -12.20 7.45
N ALA A 63 6.49 -11.64 6.53
CA ALA A 63 7.91 -11.97 6.38
C ALA A 63 8.79 -11.32 7.48
N SER A 64 8.29 -10.25 8.12
CA SER A 64 8.95 -9.65 9.29
C SER A 64 8.79 -10.58 10.50
N SER A 65 9.78 -11.46 10.69
CA SER A 65 9.82 -12.59 11.62
C SER A 65 9.71 -12.25 13.13
N LYS A 66 9.38 -10.99 13.48
CA LYS A 66 9.06 -10.53 14.84
C LYS A 66 7.72 -9.79 14.96
N SER A 67 6.92 -9.72 13.89
CA SER A 67 5.66 -8.98 13.88
C SER A 67 4.47 -9.95 13.98
N SER A 68 3.77 -9.93 15.12
CA SER A 68 2.42 -10.49 15.22
C SER A 68 1.43 -9.48 14.64
N ALA A 69 0.99 -9.68 13.41
CA ALA A 69 0.00 -8.82 12.78
C ALA A 69 -1.42 -9.35 13.05
N VAL A 70 -2.21 -8.57 13.78
CA VAL A 70 -3.64 -8.84 13.93
C VAL A 70 -4.36 -8.17 12.77
N PHE A 71 -4.80 -8.98 11.82
CA PHE A 71 -5.65 -8.50 10.73
C PHE A 71 -7.04 -8.22 11.27
N VAL A 72 -7.36 -6.94 11.37
CA VAL A 72 -8.70 -6.46 11.69
C VAL A 72 -9.46 -6.33 10.37
N PRO A 73 -10.44 -7.21 10.09
CA PRO A 73 -11.33 -6.98 8.96
C PRO A 73 -12.04 -5.64 9.16
N HIS A 74 -12.39 -4.96 8.07
CA HIS A 74 -13.19 -3.74 8.10
C HIS A 74 -14.35 -3.94 7.14
N GLY A 75 -15.30 -4.75 7.61
CA GLY A 75 -16.66 -4.85 7.07
C GLY A 75 -17.65 -4.59 8.21
N PRO A 76 -18.96 -4.41 7.93
CA PRO A 76 -19.96 -4.06 8.94
C PRO A 76 -20.05 -5.04 10.14
N GLY A 77 -19.54 -6.27 10.02
CA GLY A 77 -19.46 -7.25 11.12
C GLY A 77 -18.11 -7.30 11.85
N ALA A 78 -17.07 -6.68 11.30
CA ALA A 78 -15.71 -6.96 11.72
C ALA A 78 -15.34 -6.39 13.09
N VAL A 79 -15.96 -5.29 13.52
CA VAL A 79 -15.75 -4.74 14.87
C VAL A 79 -16.24 -5.71 15.96
N ARG A 80 -17.33 -6.43 15.70
CA ARG A 80 -17.89 -7.41 16.65
C ARG A 80 -17.01 -8.67 16.75
N ASP A 81 -16.39 -9.06 15.64
CA ASP A 81 -15.48 -10.20 15.60
C ASP A 81 -14.16 -9.89 16.32
N ILE A 82 -13.65 -8.66 16.23
CA ILE A 82 -12.48 -8.19 17.01
C ILE A 82 -12.78 -8.23 18.51
N GLU A 83 -13.93 -7.70 18.94
CA GLU A 83 -14.30 -7.67 20.36
C GLU A 83 -14.33 -9.09 20.94
N THR A 84 -14.85 -10.05 20.16
CA THR A 84 -14.90 -11.45 20.56
C THR A 84 -13.51 -12.07 20.64
N GLN A 85 -12.66 -11.86 19.62
CA GLN A 85 -11.29 -12.40 19.61
C GLN A 85 -10.40 -11.82 20.72
N ILE A 86 -10.53 -10.53 21.05
CA ILE A 86 -9.82 -9.89 22.17
C ILE A 86 -10.28 -10.49 23.51
N ARG A 87 -11.60 -10.66 23.69
CA ARG A 87 -12.18 -11.23 24.91
C ARG A 87 -11.70 -12.67 25.12
N ASP A 88 -11.72 -13.47 24.06
CA ASP A 88 -11.29 -14.88 24.14
C ASP A 88 -9.78 -15.01 24.36
N GLY A 89 -8.98 -14.12 23.77
CA GLY A 89 -7.52 -14.11 23.96
C GLY A 89 -7.04 -13.61 25.32
N LEU A 90 -7.85 -12.82 26.05
CA LEU A 90 -7.57 -12.34 27.41
C LEU A 90 -8.07 -13.28 28.51
N LEU A 91 -8.87 -14.29 28.17
CA LEU A 91 -9.42 -15.30 29.09
C LEU A 91 -8.67 -16.65 29.02
N CYS A 92 -7.53 -16.70 28.33
CA CYS A 92 -6.58 -17.82 28.34
C CYS A 92 -5.54 -17.64 29.46
#